data_AF-A0AAN1HMV7-F1
#
_entry.id   AF-A0AAN1HMV7-F1
#
_cell.length_a   1.000
_cell.length_b   1.000
_cell.length_c   1.000
_cell.angle_alpha   90.00
_cell.angle_beta   90.00
_cell.angle_gamma   90.00
#
_symmetry.space_group_name_H-M   'P 1'
#
loop_
_entity.id
_entity.type
_entity.pdbx_description
1 polymer ?
#
loop_
_entity_poly.entity_id
_entity_poly.type
_entity_poly.pdbx_seq_one_letter_code
_entity_poly.pdbx_strand_id
1 'polypeptide(L)'
;MKGSAVLVAALAELISRGGDVASFLAGNPLHRIGAEWIPHTRLGTLRHYRQSVGFQSIGKIAVTGCVHASMSPHWKSRRDMTTYDMEWIMTRAVAITGTRATAHRDLAGYAELFASYLRPFADADAHFYIGGAKGIDSLSLLWLVGNAEARITVVVPGTVQQQPDEARQAIARGRGRITEVVELRAEQLGAPAFHARNRWMVDRSDMVIGFPLAGPHGTSGTWQTLDYAAQQVKPHLVVPV
;
A
#
# COMPACT_ATOMS: atom_id res chain seq x y z
N MET A 1 8.64 -16.27 -15.03
CA MET A 1 8.75 -14.94 -14.40
C MET A 1 9.73 -13.99 -15.12
N LYS A 2 9.83 -13.98 -16.46
CA LYS A 2 10.69 -13.05 -17.23
C LYS A 2 9.92 -11.96 -18.00
N GLY A 3 8.58 -12.01 -18.00
CA GLY A 3 7.73 -11.15 -18.85
C GLY A 3 7.54 -9.71 -18.34
N SER A 4 7.40 -9.50 -17.02
CA SER A 4 7.08 -8.16 -16.49
C SER A 4 8.24 -7.18 -16.56
N ALA A 5 9.49 -7.63 -16.35
CA ALA A 5 10.66 -6.75 -16.42
C ALA A 5 10.92 -6.27 -17.86
N VAL A 6 10.71 -7.15 -18.85
CA VAL A 6 10.86 -6.81 -20.28
C VAL A 6 9.79 -5.81 -20.72
N LEU A 7 8.56 -5.93 -20.21
CA LEU A 7 7.49 -5.00 -20.54
C LEU A 7 7.73 -3.60 -19.96
N VAL A 8 8.23 -3.50 -18.73
CA VAL A 8 8.55 -2.21 -18.08
C VAL A 8 9.72 -1.51 -18.78
N ALA A 9 10.76 -2.25 -19.17
CA ALA A 9 11.88 -1.71 -19.93
C ALA A 9 11.44 -1.22 -21.33
N ALA A 10 10.62 -2.00 -22.03
CA ALA A 10 10.09 -1.61 -23.34
C ALA A 10 9.18 -0.37 -23.26
N LEU A 11 8.36 -0.26 -22.21
CA LEU A 11 7.50 0.91 -21.99
C LEU A 11 8.33 2.16 -21.67
N ALA A 12 9.39 2.03 -20.85
CA ALA A 12 10.28 3.12 -20.52
C ALA A 12 11.04 3.65 -21.76
N GLU A 13 11.47 2.76 -22.65
CA GLU A 13 12.16 3.15 -23.88
C GLU A 13 11.20 3.77 -24.92
N LEU A 14 9.96 3.28 -25.01
CA LEU A 14 8.91 3.87 -25.86
C LEU A 14 8.58 5.31 -25.40
N ILE A 15 8.49 5.53 -24.09
CA ILE A 15 8.22 6.85 -23.48
C ILE A 15 9.38 7.83 -23.73
N SER A 16 10.62 7.36 -23.64
CA SER A 16 11.82 8.19 -23.90
C SER A 16 11.91 8.67 -25.36
N ARG A 17 11.34 7.90 -26.30
CA ARG A 17 11.32 8.23 -27.74
C ARG A 17 10.04 8.94 -28.21
N GLY A 18 9.15 9.31 -27.30
CA GLY A 18 7.86 9.96 -27.63
C GLY A 18 6.90 9.05 -28.40
N GLY A 19 7.03 7.73 -28.28
CA GLY A 19 6.18 6.77 -28.95
C GLY A 19 4.77 6.66 -28.33
N ASP A 20 3.79 6.30 -29.16
CA ASP A 20 2.40 6.11 -28.75
C ASP A 20 2.20 4.77 -28.03
N VAL A 21 1.90 4.85 -26.73
CA VAL A 21 1.67 3.71 -25.83
C VAL A 21 0.40 2.94 -26.22
N ALA A 22 -0.61 3.60 -26.79
CA ALA A 22 -1.86 2.94 -27.16
C ALA A 22 -1.65 1.93 -28.30
N SER A 23 -0.84 2.31 -29.29
CA SER A 23 -0.47 1.43 -30.41
C SER A 23 0.40 0.23 -29.97
N PHE A 24 1.28 0.41 -28.98
CA PHE A 24 2.12 -0.68 -28.45
C PHE A 24 1.32 -1.74 -27.68
N LEU A 25 0.31 -1.32 -26.90
CA LEU A 25 -0.55 -2.25 -26.17
C LEU A 25 -1.53 -3.00 -27.08
N ALA A 26 -1.98 -2.38 -28.17
CA ALA A 26 -2.86 -3.01 -29.15
C ALA A 26 -2.17 -4.10 -30.01
N GLY A 27 -0.83 -4.04 -30.14
CA GLY A 27 -0.05 -4.96 -30.97
C GLY A 27 0.57 -6.16 -30.26
N ASN A 28 0.42 -6.31 -28.94
CA ASN A 28 1.14 -7.33 -28.18
C ASN A 28 0.31 -8.63 -28.04
N PRO A 29 0.74 -9.77 -28.65
CA PRO A 29 -0.07 -10.99 -28.74
C PRO A 29 -0.21 -11.78 -27.42
N LEU A 30 0.35 -11.29 -26.31
CA LEU A 30 0.27 -11.96 -25.00
C LEU A 30 -1.09 -11.83 -24.28
N HIS A 31 -2.06 -11.12 -24.87
CA HIS A 31 -3.43 -11.01 -24.33
C HIS A 31 -4.41 -12.12 -24.81
N ARG A 32 -3.93 -13.13 -25.54
CA ARG A 32 -4.77 -14.22 -26.09
C ARG A 32 -4.33 -15.62 -25.69
N ILE A 33 -3.97 -15.88 -24.44
CA ILE A 33 -3.90 -17.28 -23.96
C ILE A 33 -4.38 -17.36 -22.51
N GLY A 34 -5.67 -17.62 -22.35
CA GLY A 34 -6.24 -18.18 -21.12
C GLY A 34 -7.03 -19.43 -21.50
N ALA A 35 -6.47 -20.61 -21.22
CA ALA A 35 -7.15 -21.88 -20.94
C ALA A 35 -6.15 -23.03 -21.03
N GLU A 36 -6.29 -23.97 -20.08
CA GLU A 36 -5.63 -25.28 -19.99
C GLU A 36 -4.12 -25.27 -19.74
N TRP A 37 -3.70 -25.92 -18.64
CA TRP A 37 -2.68 -26.98 -18.61
C TRP A 37 -2.59 -27.53 -17.18
N ILE A 38 -3.15 -28.72 -16.97
CA ILE A 38 -2.84 -29.62 -15.84
C ILE A 38 -1.66 -30.50 -16.30
N PRO A 39 -0.67 -30.79 -15.43
CA PRO A 39 -0.32 -32.22 -15.30
C PRO A 39 -0.04 -32.67 -13.86
N HIS A 40 -0.49 -33.89 -13.61
CA HIS A 40 -0.06 -34.80 -12.55
C HIS A 40 1.45 -35.05 -12.55
N THR A 41 2.06 -35.22 -11.37
CA THR A 41 2.99 -36.35 -11.12
C THR A 41 3.13 -36.67 -9.63
N ARG A 42 3.32 -37.97 -9.38
CA ARG A 42 3.26 -38.70 -8.10
C ARG A 42 4.62 -38.77 -7.37
N LEU A 43 4.49 -38.94 -6.05
CA LEU A 43 5.22 -39.83 -5.12
C LEU A 43 6.76 -39.96 -5.21
N GLY A 44 7.40 -39.58 -4.10
CA GLY A 44 8.69 -40.11 -3.66
C GLY A 44 8.72 -40.19 -2.13
N THR A 45 8.94 -41.40 -1.61
CA THR A 45 8.81 -41.79 -0.19
C THR A 45 10.19 -41.98 0.47
N LEU A 46 10.21 -41.84 1.81
CA LEU A 46 11.13 -42.44 2.82
C LEU A 46 12.53 -41.84 3.07
N ARG A 47 12.75 -41.35 4.32
CA ARG A 47 13.45 -42.05 5.44
C ARG A 47 13.59 -41.08 6.64
N HIS A 48 13.00 -41.42 7.79
CA HIS A 48 13.66 -41.92 9.01
C HIS A 48 14.69 -40.97 9.65
N TYR A 49 14.29 -40.31 10.74
CA TYR A 49 15.17 -40.14 11.90
C TYR A 49 14.34 -40.31 13.18
N ARG A 50 14.73 -41.32 13.96
CA ARG A 50 14.17 -41.72 15.26
C ARG A 50 15.29 -41.48 16.26
N GLN A 51 15.12 -40.56 17.20
CA GLN A 51 15.83 -40.64 18.48
C GLN A 51 14.89 -40.23 19.62
N SER A 52 14.92 -41.11 20.61
CA SER A 52 14.16 -41.21 21.84
C SER A 52 14.97 -40.69 23.02
N VAL A 53 14.34 -39.93 23.92
CA VAL A 53 14.61 -39.80 25.38
C VAL A 53 13.63 -38.73 25.90
N GLY A 54 13.01 -38.77 27.07
CA GLY A 54 12.94 -39.72 28.17
C GLY A 54 11.78 -39.24 29.08
N PHE A 55 11.04 -40.19 29.62
CA PHE A 55 9.87 -39.97 30.48
C PHE A 55 10.34 -39.84 31.93
N GLN A 56 9.99 -38.77 32.64
CA GLN A 56 10.00 -38.76 34.11
C GLN A 56 8.72 -38.09 34.62
N SER A 57 8.02 -38.86 35.44
CA SER A 57 6.78 -38.53 36.14
C SER A 57 7.12 -38.10 37.56
N ILE A 58 6.62 -36.95 38.01
CA ILE A 58 6.44 -36.66 39.45
C ILE A 58 5.24 -35.71 39.62
N GLY A 59 4.36 -36.01 40.59
CA GLY A 59 3.65 -34.98 41.34
C GLY A 59 2.13 -34.97 41.25
N LYS A 60 1.48 -35.84 42.03
CA LYS A 60 0.06 -35.71 42.44
C LYS A 60 -0.14 -34.36 43.15
N ILE A 61 -1.14 -33.58 42.73
CA ILE A 61 -1.69 -32.50 43.56
C ILE A 61 -3.18 -32.79 43.78
N ALA A 62 -3.57 -32.75 45.04
CA ALA A 62 -4.89 -33.08 45.55
C ALA A 62 -5.95 -32.04 45.14
N VAL A 63 -7.14 -32.55 44.85
CA VAL A 63 -8.36 -31.79 44.58
C VAL A 63 -9.14 -31.64 45.89
N THR A 64 -9.33 -30.41 46.36
CA THR A 64 -10.34 -30.07 47.36
C THR A 64 -10.82 -28.64 47.13
N GLY A 65 -12.13 -28.44 46.99
CA GLY A 65 -12.72 -27.09 47.01
C GLY A 65 -13.95 -26.93 46.14
N CYS A 66 -15.07 -27.46 46.60
CA CYS A 66 -16.39 -27.17 46.07
C CYS A 66 -16.80 -25.76 46.55
N VAL A 67 -17.03 -24.81 45.64
CA VAL A 67 -17.79 -23.59 45.94
C VAL A 67 -18.78 -23.35 44.80
N HIS A 68 -20.05 -23.55 45.11
CA HIS A 68 -21.19 -23.21 44.27
C HIS A 68 -21.29 -21.69 44.16
N ALA A 69 -21.02 -21.14 42.98
CA ALA A 69 -21.40 -19.78 42.63
C ALA A 69 -22.20 -19.82 41.31
N SER A 70 -23.51 -19.76 41.45
CA SER A 70 -24.45 -19.49 40.38
C SER A 70 -24.20 -18.07 39.86
N MET A 71 -23.59 -17.95 38.68
CA MET A 71 -23.57 -16.70 37.92
C MET A 71 -24.29 -16.91 36.60
N SER A 72 -25.43 -16.24 36.48
CA SER A 72 -26.27 -16.14 35.29
C SER A 72 -25.44 -15.71 34.07
N PRO A 73 -25.56 -16.36 32.91
CA PRO A 73 -24.96 -15.85 31.69
C PRO A 73 -25.81 -14.65 31.22
N HIS A 74 -25.37 -13.44 31.59
CA HIS A 74 -25.86 -12.22 30.98
C HIS A 74 -25.29 -12.13 29.56
N TRP A 75 -25.90 -12.88 28.63
CA TRP A 75 -25.66 -12.74 27.20
C TRP A 75 -26.24 -11.38 26.76
N LYS A 76 -25.47 -10.31 26.95
CA LYS A 76 -25.80 -9.00 26.40
C LYS A 76 -25.50 -9.05 24.91
N SER A 77 -26.56 -9.08 24.11
CA SER A 77 -26.62 -8.57 22.74
C SER A 77 -25.37 -8.86 21.90
N ARG A 78 -25.33 -10.07 21.33
CA ARG A 78 -24.56 -10.33 20.11
C ARG A 78 -25.10 -9.38 19.05
N ARG A 79 -24.49 -8.19 18.91
CA ARG A 79 -24.72 -7.37 17.72
C ARG A 79 -24.28 -8.25 16.58
N ASP A 80 -25.20 -8.58 15.67
CA ASP A 80 -24.83 -9.13 14.38
C ASP A 80 -23.83 -8.15 13.77
N MET A 81 -22.57 -8.58 13.72
CA MET A 81 -21.50 -7.89 13.03
C MET A 81 -21.87 -7.97 11.57
N THR A 82 -22.43 -6.89 11.06
CA THR A 82 -23.03 -6.87 9.74
C THR A 82 -21.93 -7.05 8.70
N THR A 83 -22.29 -7.51 7.51
CA THR A 83 -21.35 -7.61 6.37
C THR A 83 -20.62 -6.29 6.10
N TYR A 84 -21.26 -5.15 6.43
CA TYR A 84 -20.66 -3.81 6.37
C TYR A 84 -19.55 -3.57 7.40
N ASP A 85 -19.64 -4.15 8.60
CA ASP A 85 -18.57 -4.07 9.61
C ASP A 85 -17.35 -4.88 9.17
N MET A 86 -17.54 -6.00 8.45
CA MET A 86 -16.42 -6.78 7.88
C MET A 86 -15.80 -6.09 6.65
N GLU A 87 -16.57 -5.40 5.82
CA GLU A 87 -16.06 -4.64 4.68
C GLU A 87 -15.09 -3.52 5.13
N TRP A 88 -15.37 -2.91 6.29
CA TRP A 88 -14.46 -1.95 6.94
C TRP A 88 -13.27 -2.59 7.65
N ILE A 89 -13.39 -3.83 8.15
CA ILE A 89 -12.28 -4.57 8.77
C ILE A 89 -11.29 -5.13 7.71
N MET A 90 -11.73 -5.30 6.46
CA MET A 90 -10.88 -5.88 5.39
C MET A 90 -10.21 -4.86 4.47
N THR A 91 -10.74 -3.64 4.35
CA THR A 91 -10.09 -2.61 3.53
C THR A 91 -8.82 -2.11 4.21
N ARG A 92 -7.65 -2.39 3.63
CA ARG A 92 -6.38 -1.84 4.12
C ARG A 92 -6.15 -0.46 3.53
N ALA A 93 -6.29 0.57 4.35
CA ALA A 93 -6.08 1.95 3.92
C ALA A 93 -4.63 2.40 4.17
N VAL A 94 -3.95 2.87 3.13
CA VAL A 94 -2.53 3.26 3.17
C VAL A 94 -2.36 4.70 2.69
N ALA A 95 -1.77 5.56 3.52
CA ALA A 95 -1.32 6.88 3.07
C ALA A 95 0.13 6.81 2.58
N ILE A 96 0.40 7.41 1.42
CA ILE A 96 1.75 7.56 0.88
C ILE A 96 2.18 9.02 1.03
N THR A 97 3.43 9.21 1.48
CA THR A 97 4.08 10.52 1.50
C THR A 97 5.55 10.38 1.17
N GLY A 98 6.16 11.40 0.56
CA GLY A 98 7.59 11.36 0.27
C GLY A 98 8.18 12.68 -0.17
N THR A 99 9.47 12.63 -0.44
CA THR A 99 10.23 13.79 -0.91
C THR A 99 9.76 14.29 -2.27
N ARG A 100 9.87 15.61 -2.47
CA ARG A 100 9.69 16.27 -3.77
C ARG A 100 10.96 16.26 -4.62
N ALA A 101 12.09 15.82 -4.06
CA ALA A 101 13.40 15.80 -4.71
C ALA A 101 13.78 14.36 -5.05
N THR A 102 13.59 13.97 -6.30
CA THR A 102 13.76 12.58 -6.76
C THR A 102 14.86 12.40 -7.81
N ALA A 103 15.57 13.48 -8.17
CA ALA A 103 16.61 13.45 -9.22
C ALA A 103 17.83 12.57 -8.90
N HIS A 104 17.97 12.10 -7.66
CA HIS A 104 19.07 11.24 -7.22
C HIS A 104 18.90 9.76 -7.61
N ARG A 105 17.74 9.39 -8.17
CA ARG A 105 17.43 8.04 -8.62
C ARG A 105 16.66 8.08 -9.93
N ASP A 106 16.91 7.12 -10.80
CA ASP A 106 16.18 7.00 -12.06
C ASP A 106 14.78 6.39 -11.88
N LEU A 107 13.97 6.41 -12.95
CA LEU A 107 12.60 5.92 -12.90
C LEU A 107 12.52 4.40 -12.68
N ALA A 108 13.47 3.64 -13.24
CA ALA A 108 13.53 2.19 -13.05
C ALA A 108 13.79 1.84 -11.58
N GLY A 109 14.72 2.53 -10.93
CA GLY A 109 15.02 2.35 -9.52
C GLY A 109 13.85 2.71 -8.60
N TYR A 110 13.02 3.69 -8.95
CA TYR A 110 11.76 3.94 -8.22
C TYR A 110 10.71 2.87 -8.47
N ALA A 111 10.59 2.35 -9.70
CA ALA A 111 9.64 1.28 -10.01
C ALA A 111 9.96 0.00 -9.22
N GLU A 112 11.25 -0.36 -9.11
CA GLU A 112 11.70 -1.47 -8.26
C GLU A 112 11.41 -1.21 -6.78
N LEU A 113 11.71 0.00 -6.29
CA LEU A 113 11.43 0.39 -4.91
C LEU A 113 9.94 0.23 -4.58
N PHE A 114 9.06 0.73 -5.44
CA PHE A 114 7.62 0.60 -5.24
C PHE A 114 7.14 -0.85 -5.38
N ALA A 115 7.74 -1.64 -6.26
CA ALA A 115 7.45 -3.08 -6.33
C ALA A 115 7.80 -3.81 -5.03
N SER A 116 8.89 -3.43 -4.35
CA SER A 116 9.26 -4.02 -3.07
C SER A 116 8.38 -3.56 -1.91
N TYR A 117 8.01 -2.27 -1.87
CA TYR A 117 7.41 -1.67 -0.68
C TYR A 117 5.92 -1.32 -0.78
N LEU A 118 5.38 -1.11 -1.98
CA LEU A 118 3.94 -0.84 -2.18
C LEU A 118 3.18 -2.11 -2.56
N ARG A 119 3.76 -2.97 -3.42
CA ARG A 119 3.09 -4.19 -3.92
C ARG A 119 2.50 -5.09 -2.83
N PRO A 120 3.16 -5.32 -1.67
CA PRO A 120 2.59 -6.14 -0.60
C PRO A 120 1.26 -5.63 -0.03
N PHE A 121 0.92 -4.36 -0.28
CA PHE A 121 -0.29 -3.70 0.17
C PHE A 121 -1.25 -3.36 -0.97
N ALA A 122 -0.97 -3.80 -2.21
CA ALA A 122 -1.62 -3.31 -3.42
C ALA A 122 -2.61 -4.31 -4.04
N ASP A 123 -3.29 -5.08 -3.19
CA ASP A 123 -4.39 -5.96 -3.59
C ASP A 123 -5.68 -5.16 -3.90
N ALA A 124 -6.71 -5.85 -4.40
CA ALA A 124 -7.97 -5.23 -4.81
C ALA A 124 -8.78 -4.65 -3.63
N ASP A 125 -8.54 -5.13 -2.42
CA ASP A 125 -9.24 -4.70 -1.21
C ASP A 125 -8.56 -3.47 -0.55
N ALA A 126 -7.36 -3.09 -1.01
CA ALA A 126 -6.63 -1.94 -0.49
C ALA A 126 -7.14 -0.58 -1.02
N HIS A 127 -6.85 0.49 -0.26
CA HIS A 127 -7.12 1.86 -0.65
C HIS A 127 -5.92 2.77 -0.35
N PHE A 128 -5.36 3.39 -1.38
CA PHE A 128 -4.25 4.33 -1.26
C PHE A 128 -4.71 5.79 -1.25
N TYR A 129 -4.18 6.56 -0.31
CA TYR A 129 -4.27 8.02 -0.25
C TYR A 129 -2.93 8.65 -0.64
N ILE A 130 -2.94 9.51 -1.65
CA ILE A 130 -1.72 10.11 -2.22
C ILE A 130 -1.88 11.63 -2.27
N GLY A 131 -0.84 12.38 -1.93
CA GLY A 131 -0.94 13.84 -1.86
C GLY A 131 -0.97 14.57 -3.22
N GLY A 132 -0.65 13.93 -4.35
CA GLY A 132 -0.61 14.67 -5.62
C GLY A 132 0.37 15.85 -5.61
N ALA A 133 1.49 15.75 -4.87
CA ALA A 133 2.65 16.61 -5.06
C ALA A 133 3.57 16.06 -6.17
N LYS A 134 4.56 16.85 -6.61
CA LYS A 134 5.65 16.35 -7.46
C LYS A 134 6.57 15.38 -6.70
N GLY A 135 7.35 14.56 -7.42
CA GLY A 135 8.26 13.59 -6.80
C GLY A 135 7.53 12.31 -6.40
N ILE A 136 7.75 11.81 -5.17
CA ILE A 136 7.24 10.49 -4.73
C ILE A 136 5.73 10.35 -4.92
N ASP A 137 4.93 11.35 -4.57
CA ASP A 137 3.47 11.31 -4.75
C ASP A 137 3.09 11.05 -6.23
N SER A 138 3.73 11.75 -7.17
CA SER A 138 3.48 11.59 -8.62
C SER A 138 3.99 10.23 -9.14
N LEU A 139 5.18 9.82 -8.73
CA LEU A 139 5.78 8.56 -9.16
C LEU A 139 5.03 7.34 -8.62
N SER A 140 4.64 7.35 -7.34
CA SER A 140 3.86 6.28 -6.72
C SER A 140 2.46 6.17 -7.30
N LEU A 141 1.81 7.30 -7.60
CA LEU A 141 0.52 7.32 -8.31
C LEU A 141 0.62 6.60 -9.65
N LEU A 142 1.60 6.97 -10.49
CA LEU A 142 1.79 6.34 -11.80
C LEU A 142 2.10 4.84 -11.69
N TRP A 143 2.89 4.46 -10.69
CA TRP A 143 3.17 3.05 -10.42
C TRP A 143 1.91 2.28 -10.03
N LEU A 144 1.11 2.79 -9.08
CA LEU A 144 -0.12 2.15 -8.62
C LEU A 144 -1.14 2.01 -9.76
N VAL A 145 -1.33 3.05 -10.57
CA VAL A 145 -2.22 3.03 -11.75
C VAL A 145 -1.87 1.88 -12.70
N GLY A 146 -0.58 1.58 -12.90
CA GLY A 146 -0.13 0.55 -13.84
C GLY A 146 0.08 -0.84 -13.24
N ASN A 147 0.13 -0.97 -11.91
CA ASN A 147 0.60 -2.20 -11.25
C ASN A 147 -0.33 -2.73 -10.15
N ALA A 148 -1.41 -2.02 -9.82
CA ALA A 148 -2.30 -2.36 -8.72
C ALA A 148 -3.78 -2.26 -9.09
N GLU A 149 -4.57 -3.12 -8.46
CA GLU A 149 -6.04 -3.09 -8.54
C GLU A 149 -6.67 -2.23 -7.44
N ALA A 150 -5.89 -1.87 -6.41
CA ALA A 150 -6.29 -1.05 -5.28
C ALA A 150 -7.01 0.25 -5.68
N ARG A 151 -7.90 0.71 -4.80
CA ARG A 151 -8.53 2.03 -4.91
C ARG A 151 -7.50 3.13 -4.69
N ILE A 152 -7.65 4.25 -5.39
CA ILE A 152 -6.70 5.37 -5.34
C ILE A 152 -7.47 6.67 -5.16
N THR A 153 -7.20 7.37 -4.06
CA THR A 153 -7.67 8.74 -3.82
C THR A 153 -6.47 9.69 -3.83
N VAL A 154 -6.52 10.70 -4.70
CA VAL A 154 -5.53 11.79 -4.71
C VAL A 154 -6.07 12.97 -3.94
N VAL A 155 -5.31 13.51 -2.99
CA VAL A 155 -5.73 14.59 -2.09
C VAL A 155 -4.81 15.79 -2.26
N VAL A 156 -5.34 16.86 -2.82
CA VAL A 156 -4.57 18.09 -3.07
C VAL A 156 -4.96 19.18 -2.06
N PRO A 157 -4.00 19.98 -1.56
CA PRO A 157 -4.27 20.99 -0.53
C PRO A 157 -5.17 22.14 -1.02
N GLY A 158 -5.11 22.47 -2.31
CA GLY A 158 -5.98 23.45 -2.96
C GLY A 158 -6.82 22.76 -4.02
N THR A 159 -6.70 23.22 -5.26
CA THR A 159 -7.21 22.57 -6.47
C THR A 159 -6.09 21.82 -7.21
N VAL A 160 -6.47 20.93 -8.14
CA VAL A 160 -5.53 20.26 -9.04
C VAL A 160 -4.79 21.29 -9.89
N GLN A 161 -5.46 22.35 -10.34
CA GLN A 161 -4.88 23.40 -11.18
C GLN A 161 -3.75 24.15 -10.47
N GLN A 162 -3.81 24.27 -9.14
CA GLN A 162 -2.76 24.89 -8.33
C GLN A 162 -1.56 23.95 -8.05
N GLN A 163 -1.65 22.66 -8.37
CA GLN A 163 -0.52 21.74 -8.15
C GLN A 163 0.59 21.93 -9.19
N PRO A 164 1.85 21.55 -8.90
CA PRO A 164 2.93 21.57 -9.88
C PRO A 164 2.62 20.76 -11.14
N ASP A 165 3.17 21.17 -12.28
CA ASP A 165 2.90 20.59 -13.60
C ASP A 165 3.05 19.06 -13.64
N GLU A 166 4.13 18.54 -13.07
CA GLU A 166 4.42 17.10 -12.98
C GLU A 166 3.28 16.35 -12.27
N ALA A 167 2.76 16.90 -11.17
CA ALA A 167 1.66 16.31 -10.43
C ALA A 167 0.35 16.36 -11.20
N ARG A 168 0.06 17.48 -11.87
CA ARG A 168 -1.13 17.59 -12.73
C ARG A 168 -1.09 16.57 -13.86
N GLN A 169 0.09 16.38 -14.48
CA GLN A 169 0.28 15.38 -15.53
C GLN A 169 0.11 13.95 -15.02
N ALA A 170 0.65 13.63 -13.83
CA ALA A 170 0.47 12.31 -13.22
C ALA A 170 -1.02 12.02 -12.94
N ILE A 171 -1.74 12.98 -12.38
CA ILE A 171 -3.19 12.88 -12.13
C ILE A 171 -3.96 12.71 -13.45
N ALA A 172 -3.65 13.50 -14.47
CA ALA A 172 -4.32 13.41 -15.77
C ALA A 172 -4.12 12.04 -16.43
N ARG A 173 -2.88 11.53 -16.43
CA ARG A 173 -2.55 10.20 -16.98
C ARG A 173 -3.23 9.07 -16.20
N GLY A 174 -3.34 9.20 -14.88
CA GLY A 174 -3.97 8.22 -14.02
C GLY A 174 -5.49 8.28 -13.95
N ARG A 175 -6.15 9.24 -14.61
CA ARG A 175 -7.55 9.58 -14.34
C ARG A 175 -8.52 8.40 -14.44
N GLY A 176 -8.32 7.47 -15.38
CA GLY A 176 -9.17 6.29 -15.54
C GLY A 176 -9.06 5.25 -14.42
N ARG A 177 -8.01 5.33 -13.59
CA ARG A 177 -7.79 4.43 -12.45
C ARG A 177 -7.94 5.10 -11.09
N ILE A 178 -7.93 6.43 -11.04
CA ILE A 178 -8.16 7.20 -9.81
C ILE A 178 -9.65 7.11 -9.44
N THR A 179 -9.92 6.56 -8.26
CA THR A 179 -11.27 6.47 -7.68
C THR A 179 -11.82 7.86 -7.38
N GLU A 180 -11.01 8.71 -6.76
CA GLU A 180 -11.43 10.05 -6.33
C GLU A 180 -10.26 11.05 -6.35
N VAL A 181 -10.58 12.31 -6.64
CA VAL A 181 -9.67 13.43 -6.39
C VAL A 181 -10.33 14.38 -5.41
N VAL A 182 -9.74 14.53 -4.23
CA VAL A 182 -10.21 15.40 -3.15
C VAL A 182 -9.41 16.69 -3.19
N GLU A 183 -10.11 17.79 -3.44
CA GLU A 183 -9.57 19.14 -3.37
C GLU A 183 -9.95 19.76 -2.03
N LEU A 184 -8.97 20.04 -1.17
CA LEU A 184 -9.24 20.68 0.13
C LEU A 184 -9.46 22.19 0.03
N ARG A 185 -9.26 22.76 -1.17
CA ARG A 185 -9.62 24.14 -1.51
C ARG A 185 -9.01 25.20 -0.59
N ALA A 186 -7.79 24.99 -0.11
CA ALA A 186 -7.05 26.05 0.56
C ALA A 186 -6.88 27.26 -0.39
N GLU A 187 -7.25 28.45 0.09
CA GLU A 187 -7.13 29.69 -0.68
C GLU A 187 -5.67 30.01 -1.04
N GLN A 188 -4.75 29.68 -0.14
CA GLN A 188 -3.31 29.87 -0.33
C GLN A 188 -2.54 28.58 -0.05
N LEU A 189 -1.62 28.22 -0.96
CA LEU A 189 -0.77 27.05 -0.82
C LEU A 189 0.47 27.35 0.03
N GLY A 190 0.29 27.37 1.35
CA GLY A 190 1.35 27.47 2.35
C GLY A 190 1.56 26.18 3.15
N ALA A 191 2.54 26.19 4.06
CA ALA A 191 2.80 25.07 4.96
C ALA A 191 1.54 24.56 5.70
N PRO A 192 0.64 25.42 6.24
CA PRO A 192 -0.59 24.95 6.87
C PRO A 192 -1.49 24.13 5.95
N ALA A 193 -1.60 24.50 4.67
CA ALA A 193 -2.43 23.77 3.70
C ALA A 193 -1.84 22.37 3.42
N PHE A 194 -0.53 22.26 3.28
CA PHE A 194 0.14 20.96 3.12
C PHE A 194 0.03 20.10 4.38
N HIS A 195 0.13 20.69 5.59
CA HIS A 195 -0.09 19.95 6.84
C HIS A 195 -1.53 19.46 6.98
N ALA A 196 -2.52 20.31 6.70
CA ALA A 196 -3.93 19.94 6.72
C ALA A 196 -4.21 18.79 5.77
N ARG A 197 -3.65 18.84 4.55
CA ARG A 197 -3.73 17.74 3.59
C ARG A 197 -3.10 16.46 4.13
N ASN A 198 -1.87 16.53 4.64
CA ASN A 198 -1.18 15.35 5.15
C ASN A 198 -1.96 14.71 6.31
N ARG A 199 -2.49 15.52 7.23
CA ARG A 199 -3.37 15.03 8.31
C ARG A 199 -4.62 14.37 7.76
N TRP A 200 -5.29 14.99 6.79
CA TRP A 200 -6.49 14.43 6.16
C TRP A 200 -6.26 13.00 5.64
N MET A 201 -5.11 12.77 5.00
CA MET A 201 -4.73 11.44 4.50
C MET A 201 -4.46 10.47 5.65
N VAL A 202 -3.66 10.89 6.64
CA VAL A 202 -3.30 10.03 7.77
C VAL A 202 -4.53 9.65 8.59
N ASP A 203 -5.45 10.57 8.82
CA ASP A 203 -6.68 10.33 9.60
C ASP A 203 -7.55 9.22 8.97
N ARG A 204 -7.47 9.05 7.65
CA ARG A 204 -8.26 8.09 6.86
C ARG A 204 -7.50 6.83 6.45
N SER A 205 -6.23 6.71 6.80
CA SER A 205 -5.42 5.52 6.56
C SER A 205 -5.26 4.68 7.83
N ASP A 206 -5.06 3.39 7.69
CA ASP A 206 -4.66 2.49 8.79
C ASP A 206 -3.15 2.51 9.01
N MET A 207 -2.37 2.79 7.95
CA MET A 207 -0.92 2.91 8.01
C MET A 207 -0.36 3.96 7.05
N VAL A 208 0.89 4.36 7.28
CA VAL A 208 1.60 5.33 6.44
C VAL A 208 2.89 4.73 5.89
N ILE A 209 3.13 4.87 4.58
CA ILE A 209 4.42 4.56 3.96
C ILE A 209 5.08 5.88 3.55
N GLY A 210 6.20 6.19 4.21
CA GLY A 210 6.97 7.40 3.98
C GLY A 210 8.26 7.14 3.21
N PHE A 211 8.52 7.99 2.21
CA PHE A 211 9.76 7.98 1.43
C PHE A 211 10.56 9.28 1.63
N PRO A 212 11.18 9.49 2.81
CA PRO A 212 11.96 10.69 3.08
C PRO A 212 13.25 10.68 2.27
N LEU A 213 13.70 11.87 1.84
CA LEU A 213 15.07 12.04 1.34
C LEU A 213 16.04 11.65 2.46
N ALA A 214 17.08 10.87 2.13
CA ALA A 214 18.12 10.53 3.09
C ALA A 214 18.71 11.80 3.76
N GLY A 215 18.77 11.81 5.09
CA GLY A 215 19.22 12.98 5.85
C GLY A 215 18.66 13.05 7.27
N PRO A 216 18.90 14.16 7.99
CA PRO A 216 18.44 14.35 9.36
C PRO A 216 16.92 14.23 9.49
N HIS A 217 16.45 13.60 10.56
CA HIS A 217 15.03 13.46 10.86
C HIS A 217 14.39 14.84 11.18
N GLY A 218 13.12 15.01 10.83
CA GLY A 218 12.24 16.04 11.44
C GLY A 218 12.04 17.36 10.68
N THR A 219 12.85 17.69 9.67
CA THR A 219 12.72 19.00 8.97
C THR A 219 11.84 18.96 7.72
N SER A 220 11.48 17.78 7.22
CA SER A 220 10.70 17.63 5.99
C SER A 220 9.21 17.38 6.26
N GLY A 221 8.36 17.77 5.30
CA GLY A 221 6.93 17.46 5.35
C GLY A 221 6.62 15.96 5.41
N THR A 222 7.52 15.11 4.89
CA THR A 222 7.42 13.65 5.02
C THR A 222 7.61 13.21 6.47
N TRP A 223 8.67 13.69 7.14
CA TRP A 223 8.92 13.37 8.55
C TRP A 223 7.78 13.84 9.46
N GLN A 224 7.29 15.06 9.26
CA GLN A 224 6.15 15.57 10.03
C GLN A 224 4.87 14.73 9.85
N THR A 225 4.68 14.13 8.68
CA THR A 225 3.55 13.23 8.41
C THR A 225 3.72 11.89 9.12
N LEU A 226 4.93 11.34 9.12
CA LEU A 226 5.28 10.12 9.85
C LEU A 226 5.14 10.32 11.37
N ASP A 227 5.62 11.45 11.89
CA ASP A 227 5.49 11.80 13.31
C ASP A 227 4.01 11.94 13.70
N TYR A 228 3.19 12.56 12.84
CA TYR A 228 1.75 12.63 13.06
C TYR A 228 1.10 11.24 13.07
N ALA A 229 1.48 10.34 12.16
CA ALA A 229 1.00 8.96 12.16
C ALA A 229 1.38 8.22 13.46
N ALA A 230 2.61 8.39 13.92
CA ALA A 230 3.07 7.83 15.19
C ALA A 230 2.28 8.38 16.39
N GLN A 231 1.96 9.68 16.41
CA GLN A 231 1.09 10.29 17.42
C GLN A 231 -0.34 9.72 17.42
N GLN A 232 -0.83 9.28 16.25
CA GLN A 232 -2.11 8.58 16.12
C GLN A 232 -2.01 7.06 16.39
N VAL A 233 -0.85 6.57 16.85
CA VAL A 233 -0.58 5.14 17.10
C VAL A 233 -0.79 4.28 15.84
N LYS A 234 -0.57 4.86 14.67
CA LYS A 234 -0.69 4.15 13.39
C LYS A 234 0.64 3.54 12.97
N PRO A 235 0.66 2.28 12.52
CA PRO A 235 1.85 1.68 11.91
C PRO A 235 2.39 2.56 10.79
N HIS A 236 3.71 2.69 10.71
CA HIS A 236 4.36 3.41 9.63
C HIS A 236 5.63 2.71 9.17
N LEU A 237 5.85 2.73 7.86
CA LEU A 237 7.03 2.20 7.19
C LEU A 237 7.84 3.37 6.64
N VAL A 238 9.14 3.41 6.97
CA VAL A 238 10.07 4.43 6.47
C VAL A 238 10.99 3.78 5.44
N VAL A 239 10.98 4.31 4.22
CA VAL A 239 11.80 3.86 3.10
C VAL A 239 12.66 5.03 2.61
N PRO A 240 13.88 5.23 3.14
CA PRO A 240 14.73 6.33 2.71
C PRO A 240 15.05 6.27 1.22
N VAL A 241 15.02 7.43 0.55
CA VAL A 241 15.37 7.58 -0.88
C VAL A 241 16.55 8.51 -1.08
#